data_AF-A0A377V0N2-F1
#
_entry.id   AF-A0A377V0N2-F1
#
_cell.length_a   1.000
_cell.length_b   1.000
_cell.length_c   1.000
_cell.angle_alpha   90.00
_cell.angle_beta   90.00
_cell.angle_gamma   90.00
#
_symmetry.space_group_name_H-M   'P 1'
#
loop_
_entity.id
_entity.type
_entity.pdbx_description
1 polymer ?
#
loop_
_entity_poly.entity_id
_entity_poly.type
_entity_poly.pdbx_seq_one_letter_code
_entity_poly.pdbx_strand_id
1 'polypeptide(L)'
;MTGWQKPEYDQMGMWPGDDYFASRYDYLTEYVQVLRDLWGTGRSDFKGDYFTMNDCRVSPRPSQPMKVICAGQSDAGMAFSAQHADYNFCFGKGVNTPTAFAPTAARMMQAAEKNRPRRGGPMCCSW
;
A
#
# COMPACT_ATOMS: atom_id res chain seq x y z
N MET A 1 -6.33 -4.01 -1.92
CA MET A 1 -5.76 -4.98 -0.95
C MET A 1 -4.97 -6.00 -1.74
N THR A 2 -3.70 -6.27 -1.40
CA THR A 2 -2.91 -7.28 -2.14
C THR A 2 -3.26 -8.71 -1.78
N GLY A 3 -3.85 -8.95 -0.60
CA GLY A 3 -4.13 -10.32 -0.13
C GLY A 3 -2.88 -11.19 0.01
N TRP A 4 -3.02 -12.33 0.69
CA TRP A 4 -2.00 -13.38 0.63
C TRP A 4 -2.60 -14.77 0.86
N GLN A 5 -3.67 -14.87 1.64
CA GLN A 5 -4.40 -16.12 1.81
C GLN A 5 -5.28 -16.40 0.59
N LYS A 6 -4.78 -17.20 -0.35
CA LYS A 6 -5.52 -17.65 -1.54
C LYS A 6 -6.95 -18.13 -1.23
N PRO A 7 -7.21 -18.93 -0.17
CA PRO A 7 -8.57 -19.40 0.13
C PRO A 7 -9.60 -18.29 0.37
N GLU A 8 -9.19 -17.11 0.85
CA GLU A 8 -10.11 -15.98 1.08
C GLU A 8 -10.72 -15.46 -0.23
N TYR A 9 -9.99 -15.58 -1.34
CA TYR A 9 -10.39 -15.09 -2.67
C TYR A 9 -10.95 -16.21 -3.55
N ASP A 10 -10.36 -17.39 -3.47
CA ASP A 10 -10.70 -18.54 -4.29
C ASP A 10 -12.13 -19.03 -4.02
N GLN A 11 -12.58 -18.96 -2.76
CA GLN A 11 -13.94 -19.30 -2.36
C GLN A 11 -15.04 -18.50 -3.09
N MET A 12 -14.71 -17.34 -3.64
CA MET A 12 -15.62 -16.47 -4.40
C MET A 12 -15.25 -16.40 -5.90
N GLY A 13 -14.29 -17.20 -6.35
CA GLY A 13 -13.80 -17.16 -7.74
C GLY A 13 -13.09 -15.86 -8.11
N MET A 14 -12.53 -15.14 -7.12
CA MET A 14 -11.84 -13.86 -7.34
C MET A 14 -10.31 -13.99 -7.32
N TRP A 15 -9.77 -15.19 -7.17
CA TRP A 15 -8.31 -15.39 -7.18
C TRP A 15 -7.78 -15.16 -8.61
N PRO A 16 -6.88 -14.19 -8.83
CA PRO A 16 -6.40 -13.85 -10.17
C PRO A 16 -5.34 -14.83 -10.71
N GLY A 17 -5.00 -15.87 -9.95
CA GLY A 17 -3.95 -16.83 -10.29
C GLY A 17 -2.69 -16.63 -9.44
N ASP A 18 -1.79 -17.61 -9.47
CA ASP A 18 -0.62 -17.64 -8.58
C ASP A 18 0.45 -16.62 -8.98
N ASP A 19 0.45 -16.14 -10.24
CA ASP A 19 1.30 -15.03 -10.71
C ASP A 19 1.06 -13.73 -9.92
N TYR A 20 -0.11 -13.61 -9.30
CA TYR A 20 -0.46 -12.46 -8.46
C TYR A 20 0.50 -12.27 -7.29
N PHE A 21 1.15 -13.33 -6.78
CA PHE A 21 2.14 -13.16 -5.71
C PHE A 21 3.30 -12.23 -6.11
N ALA A 22 3.68 -12.26 -7.39
CA ALA A 22 4.73 -11.41 -7.95
C ALA A 22 4.20 -10.02 -8.30
N SER A 23 3.03 -9.93 -8.96
CA SER A 23 2.49 -8.68 -9.51
C SER A 23 1.57 -7.89 -8.57
N ARG A 24 1.24 -8.41 -7.38
CA ARG A 24 0.29 -7.79 -6.45
C ARG A 24 0.62 -6.34 -6.09
N TYR A 25 1.90 -5.96 -6.01
CA TYR A 25 2.28 -4.57 -5.72
C TYR A 25 2.14 -3.65 -6.93
N ASP A 26 2.23 -4.16 -8.16
CA ASP A 26 1.93 -3.40 -9.37
C ASP A 26 0.43 -3.10 -9.44
N TYR A 27 -0.40 -4.14 -9.21
CA TYR A 27 -1.85 -3.99 -9.05
C TYR A 27 -2.21 -2.97 -7.96
N LEU A 28 -1.56 -3.04 -6.80
CA LEU A 28 -1.82 -2.10 -5.70
C LEU A 28 -1.37 -0.66 -6.04
N THR A 29 -0.34 -0.51 -6.86
CA THR A 29 0.16 0.81 -7.31
C THR A 29 -0.87 1.50 -8.18
N GLU A 30 -1.46 0.80 -9.15
CA GLU A 30 -2.56 1.38 -9.94
C GLU A 30 -3.78 1.69 -9.07
N TYR A 31 -4.12 0.78 -8.15
CA TYR A 31 -5.25 0.96 -7.26
C TYR A 31 -5.12 2.26 -6.42
N VAL A 32 -3.95 2.51 -5.83
CA VAL A 32 -3.74 3.71 -5.00
C VAL A 32 -3.66 4.98 -5.84
N GLN A 33 -3.22 4.91 -7.11
CA GLN A 33 -3.26 6.05 -8.03
C GLN A 33 -4.70 6.48 -8.30
N VAL A 34 -5.57 5.53 -8.65
CA VAL A 34 -7.01 5.80 -8.85
C VAL A 34 -7.64 6.40 -7.59
N LEU A 35 -7.36 5.83 -6.41
CA LEU A 35 -7.89 6.36 -5.15
C LEU A 35 -7.43 7.80 -4.88
N ARG A 36 -6.16 8.11 -5.13
CA ARG A 36 -5.62 9.46 -4.93
C ARG A 36 -6.23 10.48 -5.88
N ASP A 37 -6.45 10.11 -7.14
CA ASP A 37 -7.16 10.95 -8.11
C ASP A 37 -8.58 11.25 -7.64
N LEU A 38 -9.33 10.21 -7.24
CA LEU A 38 -10.72 10.31 -6.80
C LEU A 38 -10.86 11.12 -5.51
N TRP A 39 -10.03 10.88 -4.50
CA TRP A 39 -10.08 11.65 -3.25
C TRP A 39 -9.58 13.09 -3.42
N GLY A 40 -8.54 13.28 -4.23
CA GLY A 40 -7.94 14.59 -4.44
C GLY A 40 -8.79 15.50 -5.34
N THR A 41 -9.22 14.99 -6.49
CA THR A 41 -9.88 15.80 -7.52
C THR A 41 -11.37 15.48 -7.68
N GLY A 42 -11.85 14.35 -7.15
CA GLY A 42 -13.21 13.87 -7.37
C GLY A 42 -13.38 13.19 -8.74
N ARG A 43 -12.30 13.02 -9.50
CA ARG A 43 -12.29 12.48 -10.86
C ARG A 43 -11.05 11.61 -11.09
N SER A 44 -11.16 10.55 -11.90
CA SER A 44 -10.00 9.83 -12.44
C SER A 44 -10.24 9.38 -13.89
N ASP A 45 -9.23 9.58 -14.73
CA ASP A 45 -9.14 9.07 -16.11
C ASP A 45 -7.97 8.09 -16.27
N PHE A 46 -7.53 7.49 -15.15
CA PHE A 46 -6.40 6.57 -15.09
C PHE A 46 -6.55 5.40 -16.07
N LYS A 47 -5.45 5.07 -16.76
CA LYS A 47 -5.34 3.93 -17.69
C LYS A 47 -4.07 3.16 -17.35
N GLY A 48 -4.22 1.91 -16.94
CA GLY A 48 -3.14 0.99 -16.67
C GLY A 48 -3.50 -0.43 -17.08
N ASP A 49 -2.67 -1.37 -16.66
CA ASP A 49 -2.78 -2.79 -16.99
C ASP A 49 -3.94 -3.45 -16.22
N TYR A 50 -4.26 -2.95 -15.03
CA TYR A 50 -5.30 -3.52 -14.16
C TYR A 50 -6.56 -2.65 -14.11
N PHE A 51 -6.43 -1.32 -14.23
CA PHE A 51 -7.56 -0.39 -14.13
C PHE A 51 -7.68 0.52 -15.35
N THR A 52 -8.90 0.64 -15.85
CA THR A 52 -9.28 1.59 -16.91
C THR A 52 -10.44 2.44 -16.43
N MET A 53 -10.17 3.68 -16.06
CA MET A 53 -11.16 4.67 -15.60
C MET A 53 -11.52 5.61 -16.75
N ASN A 54 -12.81 5.81 -17.03
CA ASN A 54 -13.30 6.74 -18.05
C ASN A 54 -14.15 7.81 -17.37
N ASP A 55 -13.61 9.02 -17.19
CA ASP A 55 -14.23 10.12 -16.44
C ASP A 55 -14.89 9.63 -15.13
N CYS A 56 -14.20 8.77 -14.38
CA CYS A 56 -14.74 8.19 -13.15
C CYS A 56 -14.91 9.29 -12.12
N ARG A 57 -16.08 9.39 -11.46
CA ARG A 57 -16.39 10.47 -10.50
C ARG A 57 -16.74 9.92 -9.13
N VAL A 58 -16.21 10.57 -8.09
CA VAL A 58 -16.57 10.30 -6.69
C VAL A 58 -16.75 11.62 -5.95
N SER A 59 -17.91 11.77 -5.31
CA SER A 59 -18.29 12.93 -4.49
C SER A 59 -19.22 12.46 -3.36
N PRO A 60 -19.14 13.03 -2.13
CA PRO A 60 -18.25 14.12 -1.72
C PRO A 60 -16.79 13.67 -1.60
N ARG A 61 -15.87 14.64 -1.70
CA ARG A 61 -14.45 14.40 -1.40
C ARG A 61 -14.23 14.41 0.11
N PRO A 62 -13.19 13.71 0.61
CA PRO A 62 -12.78 13.82 2.00
C PRO A 62 -12.54 15.28 2.40
N SER A 63 -12.99 15.66 3.60
CA SER A 63 -12.80 17.01 4.15
C SER A 63 -11.37 17.26 4.64
N GLN A 64 -10.57 16.21 4.80
CA GLN A 64 -9.17 16.23 5.22
C GLN A 64 -8.36 15.29 4.31
N PRO A 65 -7.02 15.45 4.22
CA PRO A 65 -6.16 14.54 3.46
C PRO A 65 -6.37 13.09 3.90
N MET A 66 -6.77 12.22 2.97
CA MET A 66 -7.01 10.80 3.25
C MET A 66 -5.69 10.09 3.53
N LYS A 67 -5.62 9.45 4.70
CA LYS A 67 -4.44 8.70 5.13
C LYS A 67 -4.44 7.31 4.54
N VAL A 68 -3.31 6.89 3.98
CA VAL A 68 -3.11 5.53 3.49
C VAL A 68 -2.11 4.84 4.39
N ILE A 69 -2.46 3.67 4.88
CA ILE A 69 -1.57 2.85 5.70
C ILE A 69 -1.35 1.50 5.02
N CYS A 70 -0.16 0.94 5.18
CA CYS A 70 0.20 -0.35 4.60
C CYS A 70 0.80 -1.27 5.68
N ALA A 71 0.94 -2.56 5.34
CA ALA A 71 1.52 -3.58 6.21
C ALA A 71 2.51 -4.46 5.41
N GLY A 72 3.27 -3.84 4.50
CA GLY A 72 4.25 -4.53 3.67
C GLY A 72 5.52 -4.86 4.46
N GLN A 73 5.93 -6.14 4.42
CA GLN A 73 7.14 -6.63 5.11
C GLN A 73 8.28 -7.02 4.15
N SER A 74 7.91 -7.37 2.92
CA SER A 74 8.84 -7.64 1.82
C SER A 74 9.45 -6.34 1.31
N ASP A 75 10.56 -6.43 0.58
CA ASP A 75 11.23 -5.24 0.03
C ASP A 75 10.32 -4.48 -0.94
N ALA A 76 9.55 -5.19 -1.79
CA ALA A 76 8.54 -4.58 -2.66
C ALA A 76 7.43 -3.88 -1.86
N GLY A 77 6.96 -4.49 -0.77
CA GLY A 77 5.92 -3.89 0.07
C GLY A 77 6.40 -2.68 0.86
N MET A 78 7.63 -2.71 1.36
CA MET A 78 8.25 -1.56 2.01
C MET A 78 8.51 -0.42 1.02
N ALA A 79 8.93 -0.73 -0.21
CA ALA A 79 9.08 0.26 -1.28
C ALA A 79 7.73 0.90 -1.67
N PHE A 80 6.67 0.09 -1.83
CA PHE A 80 5.32 0.60 -2.04
C PHE A 80 4.88 1.54 -0.91
N SER A 81 5.07 1.09 0.33
CA SER A 81 4.68 1.87 1.52
C SER A 81 5.45 3.17 1.63
N ALA A 82 6.74 3.18 1.29
CA ALA A 82 7.57 4.38 1.26
C ALA A 82 7.05 5.44 0.27
N GLN A 83 6.50 5.02 -0.86
CA GLN A 83 5.99 5.91 -1.91
C GLN A 83 4.52 6.32 -1.69
N HIS A 84 3.71 5.42 -1.12
CA HIS A 84 2.26 5.54 -1.17
C HIS A 84 1.56 5.53 0.19
N ALA A 85 2.22 5.16 1.28
CA ALA A 85 1.62 5.15 2.61
C ALA A 85 2.13 6.33 3.45
N ASP A 86 1.32 6.73 4.45
CA ASP A 86 1.66 7.63 5.55
C ASP A 86 2.34 6.86 6.70
N TYR A 87 2.03 5.57 6.86
CA TYR A 87 2.63 4.69 7.87
C TYR A 87 2.68 3.24 7.35
N ASN A 88 3.68 2.48 7.83
CA ASN A 88 3.76 1.04 7.58
C ASN A 88 3.76 0.26 8.91
N PHE A 89 2.82 -0.67 9.05
CA PHE A 89 2.79 -1.60 10.17
C PHE A 89 3.88 -2.66 10.06
N CYS A 90 4.50 -2.98 11.19
CA CYS A 90 5.41 -4.11 11.30
C CYS A 90 4.99 -5.09 12.41
N PHE A 91 5.38 -6.37 12.31
CA PHE A 91 5.09 -7.34 13.35
C PHE A 91 6.10 -7.21 14.50
N GLY A 92 5.61 -7.21 15.73
CA GLY A 92 6.41 -7.53 16.90
C GLY A 92 7.06 -8.91 16.76
N LYS A 93 8.22 -9.12 17.40
CA LYS A 93 8.95 -10.39 17.34
C LYS A 93 9.22 -10.93 18.73
N GLY A 94 8.96 -12.21 18.92
CA GLY A 94 9.22 -12.95 20.17
C GLY A 94 8.25 -12.64 21.31
N VAL A 95 8.50 -13.25 22.46
CA VAL A 95 7.73 -13.08 23.71
C VAL A 95 8.60 -12.31 24.70
N ASN A 96 8.09 -11.22 25.26
CA ASN A 96 8.84 -10.31 26.17
C ASN A 96 10.13 -9.73 25.56
N THR A 97 10.20 -9.59 24.24
CA THR A 97 11.31 -9.00 23.50
C THR A 97 10.88 -7.73 22.76
N PRO A 98 10.62 -6.62 23.47
CA PRO A 98 9.95 -5.44 22.91
C PRO A 98 10.73 -4.78 21.77
N THR A 99 12.05 -4.93 21.70
CA THR A 99 12.90 -4.29 20.68
C THR A 99 13.25 -5.19 19.50
N ALA A 100 12.82 -6.46 19.50
CA ALA A 100 13.25 -7.43 18.48
C ALA A 100 12.73 -7.14 17.06
N PHE A 101 11.75 -6.25 16.90
CA PHE A 101 11.27 -5.79 15.60
C PHE A 101 12.18 -4.72 14.96
N ALA A 102 13.14 -4.15 15.71
CA ALA A 102 13.97 -3.03 15.28
C ALA A 102 14.62 -3.21 13.88
N PRO A 103 15.13 -4.40 13.49
CA PRO A 103 15.66 -4.60 12.15
C PRO A 103 14.63 -4.41 11.03
N THR A 104 13.37 -4.77 11.28
CA THR A 104 12.27 -4.56 10.32
C THR A 104 11.96 -3.08 10.18
N ALA A 105 11.91 -2.35 11.29
CA ALA A 105 11.73 -0.89 11.26
C ALA A 105 12.89 -0.19 10.53
N ALA A 106 14.14 -0.63 10.76
CA ALA A 106 15.31 -0.11 10.06
C ALA A 106 15.24 -0.29 8.54
N ARG A 107 14.84 -1.47 8.06
CA ARG A 107 14.62 -1.69 6.61
C ARG A 107 13.55 -0.77 6.04
N MET A 108 12.46 -0.55 6.77
CA MET A 108 11.40 0.37 6.34
C MET A 108 11.91 1.82 6.25
N MET A 109 12.72 2.26 7.22
CA MET A 109 13.34 3.60 7.17
C MET A 109 14.29 3.74 5.98
N GLN A 110 15.12 2.74 5.70
CA GLN A 110 15.99 2.73 4.52
C GLN A 110 15.20 2.76 3.22
N ALA A 111 14.11 1.99 3.14
CA ALA A 111 13.21 2.01 1.99
C ALA A 111 12.56 3.38 1.82
N ALA A 112 12.18 4.04 2.91
CA ALA A 112 11.64 5.39 2.91
C ALA A 112 12.68 6.41 2.40
N GLU A 113 13.93 6.35 2.86
CA GLU A 113 15.00 7.23 2.39
C GLU A 113 15.28 7.07 0.88
N LYS A 114 15.33 5.82 0.41
CA LYS A 114 15.60 5.52 -1.01
C LYS A 114 14.47 5.94 -1.95
N ASN A 115 13.22 5.82 -1.50
CA ASN A 115 12.05 5.94 -2.37
C ASN A 115 11.16 7.16 -2.06
N ARG A 116 11.55 8.04 -1.13
CA ARG A 116 10.72 9.19 -0.75
C ARG A 116 10.48 10.12 -1.94
N PRO A 117 9.24 10.44 -2.28
CA PRO A 117 8.95 11.61 -3.10
C PRO A 117 9.39 12.86 -2.31
N ARG A 118 9.86 13.93 -2.99
CA ARG A 118 10.30 15.20 -2.35
C ARG A 118 9.23 15.92 -1.49
N ARG A 119 8.04 15.34 -1.31
CA ARG A 119 6.96 15.83 -0.44
C ARG A 119 6.77 14.89 0.75
N GLY A 120 7.09 15.39 1.95
CA GLY A 120 6.78 14.86 3.29
C GLY A 120 6.23 13.42 3.37
N GLY A 121 7.11 12.44 3.54
CA GLY A 121 6.76 11.01 3.56
C GLY A 121 6.56 10.38 4.95
N PRO A 122 6.31 9.06 5.01
CA PRO A 122 5.72 8.36 6.14
C PRO A 122 6.58 8.28 7.41
N MET A 123 5.92 8.22 8.57
CA MET A 123 6.54 7.87 9.86
C MET A 123 6.34 6.37 10.10
N CYS A 124 7.30 5.69 10.75
CA CYS A 124 7.08 4.31 11.20
C CYS A 124 6.40 4.37 12.58
N CYS A 125 5.15 3.93 12.69
CA CYS A 125 4.48 3.80 13.99
C CYS A 125 4.71 2.39 14.55
N SER A 126 5.46 2.29 15.65
CA SER A 126 5.50 1.13 16.52
C SER A 126 4.40 1.27 17.58
N TRP A 127 3.44 0.34 17.59
CA TRP A 127 2.55 0.12 18.73
C TRP A 127 3.09 -1.07 19.53
#